data_AF-A0A8C8XIJ3-F1
#
_entry.id   AF-A0A8C8XIJ3-F1
#
_cell.length_a   1.000
_cell.length_b   1.000
_cell.length_c   1.000
_cell.angle_alpha   90.00
_cell.angle_beta   90.00
_cell.angle_gamma   90.00
#
_symmetry.space_group_name_H-M   'P 1'
#
loop_
_entity.id
_entity.type
_entity.pdbx_description
1 polymer ?
#
loop_
_entity_poly.entity_id
_entity_poly.type
_entity_poly.pdbx_seq_one_letter_code
_entity_poly.pdbx_strand_id
1 'polypeptide(L)'
;MVKKIEIRQHTKYTCSFCGKTKMKRQAVGIWRCGSCMKTVAGGTWTYNTTSTVTVKLAIRRLKELKDQKKLHRLKHCLLIINGLIDITINKTTTKRIYSNWP
;
A
#
# COMPACT_ATOMS: atom_id res chain seq x y z
N MET A 1 26.06 4.06 -27.56
CA MET A 1 25.54 4.14 -26.18
C MET A 1 24.90 5.49 -25.87
N VAL A 2 25.62 6.60 -26.09
CA VAL A 2 25.17 7.98 -25.82
C VAL A 2 23.82 8.31 -26.46
N LYS A 3 23.62 7.99 -27.74
CA LYS A 3 22.35 8.22 -28.46
C LYS A 3 21.12 7.68 -27.74
N LYS A 4 21.20 6.49 -27.11
CA LYS A 4 20.06 5.91 -26.37
C LYS A 4 19.74 6.71 -25.10
N ILE A 5 20.77 7.19 -24.42
CA ILE A 5 20.64 8.01 -23.20
C ILE A 5 20.08 9.38 -23.57
N GLU A 6 20.58 9.98 -24.66
CA GLU A 6 20.18 11.28 -25.15
C GLU A 6 18.71 11.30 -25.62
N ILE A 7 18.26 10.23 -26.27
CA ILE A 7 16.84 10.08 -26.60
C ILE A 7 16.02 10.02 -25.30
N ARG A 8 16.38 9.11 -24.38
CA ARG A 8 15.63 8.89 -23.12
C ARG A 8 15.48 10.17 -22.29
N GLN A 9 16.54 10.98 -22.15
CA GLN A 9 16.48 12.21 -21.36
C GLN A 9 15.56 13.29 -21.98
N HIS A 10 15.42 13.33 -23.30
CA HIS A 10 14.58 14.31 -24.01
C HIS A 10 13.16 13.81 -24.27
N THR A 11 12.88 12.51 -24.11
CA THR A 11 11.52 11.99 -24.21
C THR A 11 10.61 12.59 -23.15
N LYS A 12 9.37 12.89 -23.55
CA LYS A 12 8.31 13.30 -22.62
C LYS A 12 7.67 12.06 -22.01
N TYR A 13 7.53 12.02 -20.70
CA TYR A 13 6.87 10.93 -19.99
C TYR A 13 5.46 11.31 -19.54
N THR A 14 4.64 10.29 -19.29
CA THR A 14 3.31 10.42 -18.69
C THR A 14 3.42 10.80 -17.22
N CYS A 15 2.80 11.89 -16.81
CA CYS A 15 2.77 12.34 -15.43
C CYS A 15 1.79 11.50 -14.60
N SER A 16 2.26 10.89 -13.51
CA SER A 16 1.42 10.10 -12.61
C SER A 16 0.36 10.91 -11.84
N PHE A 17 0.48 12.24 -11.81
CA PHE A 17 -0.44 13.12 -11.08
C PHE A 17 -1.60 13.62 -11.94
N CYS A 18 -1.33 13.99 -13.20
CA CYS A 18 -2.34 14.59 -14.09
C CYS A 18 -2.63 13.78 -15.35
N GLY A 19 -1.97 12.63 -15.55
CA GLY A 19 -2.14 11.76 -16.70
C GLY A 19 -1.58 12.28 -18.04
N LYS A 20 -1.15 13.54 -18.10
CA LYS A 20 -0.64 14.17 -19.34
C LYS A 20 0.81 13.78 -19.62
N THR A 21 1.16 13.56 -20.89
CA THR A 21 2.53 13.32 -21.41
C THR A 21 3.35 14.61 -21.53
N LYS A 22 3.44 15.34 -20.41
CA LYS A 22 4.13 16.64 -20.30
C LYS A 22 5.24 16.63 -19.26
N MET A 23 5.70 15.45 -18.82
CA MET A 23 6.81 15.31 -17.88
C MET A 23 8.15 15.45 -18.62
N LYS A 24 8.97 16.42 -18.21
CA LYS A 24 10.28 16.70 -18.83
C LYS A 24 11.37 16.70 -17.76
N ARG A 25 12.59 16.33 -18.15
CA ARG A 25 13.78 16.45 -17.29
C ARG A 25 14.16 17.91 -17.15
N GLN A 26 14.38 18.37 -15.92
CA GLN A 26 14.86 19.73 -15.63
C GLN A 26 16.34 19.71 -15.24
N ALA A 27 16.75 18.74 -14.43
CA ALA A 27 18.14 18.51 -14.05
C ALA A 27 18.39 17.01 -13.86
N VAL A 28 19.62 16.64 -13.51
CA VAL A 28 19.96 15.26 -13.14
C VAL A 28 19.05 14.80 -12.00
N GLY A 29 18.26 13.74 -12.24
CA GLY A 29 17.33 13.19 -11.24
C GLY A 29 16.10 14.05 -10.93
N ILE A 30 15.95 15.23 -11.54
CA ILE A 30 14.82 16.14 -11.30
C ILE A 30 13.94 16.24 -12.54
N TRP A 31 12.67 15.93 -12.38
CA TRP A 31 11.67 15.94 -13.44
C TRP A 31 10.53 16.88 -13.09
N ARG A 32 10.08 17.69 -14.04
CA ARG A 32 8.98 18.65 -13.86
C ARG A 32 7.91 18.45 -14.91
N CYS A 33 6.65 18.44 -14.48
CA CYS A 33 5.52 18.39 -15.40
C CYS A 33 5.17 19.80 -15.87
N GLY A 34 5.15 20.02 -17.19
CA GLY A 34 4.74 21.31 -17.76
C GLY A 34 3.25 21.62 -17.67
N SER A 35 2.40 20.74 -17.11
CA SER A 35 0.96 21.01 -16.95
C SER A 35 0.52 21.17 -15.50
N CYS A 36 0.82 20.21 -14.63
CA CYS A 36 0.49 20.33 -13.20
C CYS A 36 1.61 21.00 -12.38
N MET A 37 2.73 21.37 -13.01
CA MET A 37 3.89 22.01 -12.39
C MET A 37 4.54 21.24 -11.23
N LYS A 38 4.13 19.99 -11.00
CA LYS A 38 4.73 19.11 -9.99
C LYS A 38 6.15 18.72 -10.41
N THR A 39 7.07 18.82 -9.45
CA THR A 39 8.46 18.38 -9.56
C THR A 39 8.64 17.08 -8.78
N VAL A 40 9.36 16.12 -9.35
CA VAL A 40 9.52 14.76 -8.84
C VAL A 40 10.96 14.32 -8.99
N ALA A 41 11.48 13.65 -7.96
CA ALA A 41 12.75 12.94 -8.05
C ALA A 41 12.57 11.63 -8.85
N GLY A 42 13.37 11.45 -9.88
CA GLY A 42 13.33 10.30 -10.78
C GLY A 42 14.73 9.80 -11.14
N GLY A 43 14.81 8.94 -12.15
CA GLY A 43 16.11 8.49 -12.67
C GLY A 43 16.90 9.61 -13.35
N THR A 44 18.19 9.39 -13.54
CA THR A 44 19.08 10.37 -14.17
C THR A 44 18.71 10.64 -15.63
N TRP A 45 18.35 9.59 -16.38
CA TRP A 45 18.05 9.64 -17.82
C TRP A 45 16.62 9.21 -18.15
N THR A 46 15.95 8.51 -17.24
CA THR A 46 14.57 8.03 -17.39
C THR A 46 13.74 8.46 -16.20
N TYR A 47 12.46 8.77 -16.40
CA TYR A 47 11.57 9.22 -15.33
C TYR A 47 11.47 8.18 -14.19
N ASN A 48 11.20 6.91 -14.53
CA ASN A 48 11.25 5.80 -13.59
C ASN A 48 12.36 4.82 -13.99
N THR A 49 13.10 4.31 -13.01
CA THR A 49 14.05 3.20 -13.19
C THR A 49 13.38 1.88 -12.78
N THR A 50 13.80 0.78 -13.40
CA THR A 50 13.27 -0.56 -13.09
C THR A 50 13.47 -0.93 -11.63
N SER A 51 14.64 -0.61 -11.06
CA SER A 51 14.93 -0.83 -9.63
C SER A 51 13.98 -0.08 -8.71
N THR A 52 13.69 1.20 -8.99
CA THR A 52 12.71 1.97 -8.20
C THR A 52 11.31 1.37 -8.29
N VAL A 53 10.91 0.85 -9.46
CA VAL A 53 9.61 0.18 -9.61
C VAL A 53 9.57 -1.09 -8.76
N THR A 54 10.61 -1.93 -8.82
CA THR A 54 10.70 -3.16 -8.01
C THR A 54 10.67 -2.87 -6.51
N VAL A 55 11.43 -1.87 -6.04
CA VAL A 55 11.45 -1.48 -4.63
C VAL A 55 10.08 -0.97 -4.17
N LYS A 56 9.39 -0.15 -4.98
CA LYS A 56 8.03 0.32 -4.67
C LYS A 56 7.05 -0.85 -4.54
N LEU A 57 7.16 -1.85 -5.42
CA LEU A 57 6.32 -3.05 -5.36
C LEU A 57 6.63 -3.90 -4.12
N ALA A 58 7.91 -4.09 -3.78
CA ALA A 58 8.32 -4.81 -2.58
C ALA A 58 7.81 -4.14 -1.29
N ILE A 59 7.99 -2.82 -1.17
CA ILE A 59 7.49 -2.04 -0.02
C ILE A 59 5.98 -2.16 0.10
N ARG A 60 5.25 -2.07 -1.01
CA ARG A 60 3.78 -2.23 -1.01
C ARG A 60 3.36 -3.59 -0.46
N ARG A 61 3.97 -4.67 -0.95
CA ARG A 61 3.71 -6.04 -0.46
C ARG A 61 4.01 -6.19 1.03
N LEU A 62 5.14 -5.65 1.50
CA LEU A 62 5.51 -5.70 2.91
C LEU A 62 4.51 -4.96 3.82
N LYS A 63 3.97 -3.82 3.36
CA LYS A 63 2.92 -3.10 4.07
C LYS A 63 1.63 -3.92 4.15
N GLU A 64 1.18 -4.49 3.02
CA GLU A 64 -0.01 -5.34 2.96
C GLU A 64 0.12 -6.55 3.91
N LEU A 65 1.29 -7.21 3.97
CA LEU A 65 1.54 -8.31 4.90
C LEU A 65 1.49 -7.88 6.38
N LYS A 66 1.99 -6.69 6.71
CA LYS A 66 1.92 -6.15 8.07
C LYS A 66 0.47 -5.87 8.48
N ASP A 67 -0.32 -5.32 7.57
CA ASP A 67 -1.73 -5.00 7.80
C ASP A 67 -2.57 -6.28 7.96
N GLN A 68 -2.30 -7.31 7.16
CA GLN A 68 -2.93 -8.63 7.30
C GLN A 68 -2.62 -9.26 8.67
N LYS A 69 -1.37 -9.20 9.15
CA LYS A 69 -1.02 -9.69 10.49
C LYS A 69 -1.75 -8.95 11.61
N LYS A 70 -1.90 -7.62 11.48
CA LYS A 70 -2.66 -6.82 12.44
C LYS A 70 -4.14 -7.23 12.43
N LEU A 71 -4.73 -7.39 11.25
CA LEU A 71 -6.11 -7.83 11.09
C LEU A 71 -6.33 -9.23 11.65
N HIS A 72 -5.41 -10.16 11.41
CA HIS A 72 -5.48 -11.52 11.95
C HIS A 72 -5.49 -11.51 13.49
N ARG A 73 -4.61 -10.71 14.13
CA ARG A 73 -4.61 -10.57 15.59
C ARG A 73 -5.92 -10.00 16.13
N LEU A 74 -6.47 -8.97 15.47
CA LEU A 74 -7.74 -8.37 15.88
C LEU A 74 -8.90 -9.36 15.71
N LYS A 75 -8.96 -10.10 14.60
CA LYS A 75 -9.95 -11.15 14.36
C LYS A 75 -9.86 -12.25 15.40
N HIS A 76 -8.65 -12.71 15.72
CA HIS A 76 -8.44 -13.74 16.75
C HIS A 76 -8.90 -13.27 18.13
N CYS A 77 -8.62 -12.00 18.50
CA CYS A 77 -9.10 -11.42 19.75
C CYS A 77 -10.62 -11.32 19.79
N LEU A 78 -11.27 -10.91 18.70
CA LEU A 78 -12.73 -10.85 18.60
C LEU A 78 -13.37 -12.24 18.71
N LEU A 79 -12.79 -13.25 18.06
CA LEU A 79 -13.25 -14.63 18.18
C LEU A 79 -13.13 -15.16 19.61
N ILE A 80 -12.03 -14.85 20.31
CA ILE A 80 -11.87 -15.21 21.73
C ILE A 80 -12.94 -14.51 22.57
N ILE A 81 -13.15 -13.20 22.38
CA ILE A 81 -14.15 -12.44 23.14
C ILE A 81 -15.54 -13.02 22.91
N ASN A 82 -15.92 -13.27 21.65
CA ASN A 82 -17.21 -13.87 21.31
C ASN A 82 -17.37 -15.27 21.90
N GLY A 83 -16.36 -16.12 21.82
CA GLY A 83 -16.38 -17.45 22.44
C GLY A 83 -16.46 -17.42 23.96
N LEU A 84 -15.81 -16.45 24.62
CA LEU A 84 -15.96 -16.23 26.07
C LEU A 84 -17.36 -15.75 26.43
N ILE A 85 -17.94 -14.84 25.62
CA ILE A 85 -19.33 -14.41 25.77
C ILE A 85 -20.27 -15.63 25.66
N ASP A 86 -20.12 -16.46 24.63
CA ASP A 86 -20.93 -17.67 24.45
C ASP A 86 -20.83 -18.65 25.64
N ILE A 87 -19.61 -18.86 26.18
CA ILE A 87 -19.41 -19.70 27.37
C ILE A 87 -20.10 -19.09 28.60
N THR A 88 -20.01 -17.77 28.80
CA THR A 88 -20.66 -17.10 29.93
C THR A 88 -22.18 -17.15 29.82
N ILE A 89 -22.73 -16.88 28.63
CA ILE A 89 -24.16 -16.95 28.35
C ILE A 89 -24.67 -18.38 28.59
N ASN A 90 -23.98 -19.39 28.06
CA ASN A 90 -24.34 -20.79 28.29
C ASN A 90 -24.28 -21.16 29.77
N LYS A 91 -23.24 -20.78 30.51
CA LYS A 91 -23.17 -21.04 31.96
C LYS A 91 -24.33 -20.38 32.73
N THR A 92 -24.77 -19.19 32.33
CA THR A 92 -25.94 -18.54 32.93
C THR A 92 -27.27 -19.21 32.56
N THR A 93 -27.45 -19.69 31.33
CA THR A 93 -28.66 -20.45 30.93
C THR A 93 -28.69 -21.83 31.58
N THR A 94 -27.57 -22.56 31.65
CA THR A 94 -27.52 -23.87 32.33
C THR A 94 -27.79 -23.73 33.82
N LYS A 95 -27.18 -22.75 34.50
CA LYS A 95 -27.48 -22.48 35.92
C LYS A 95 -28.95 -22.09 36.14
N ARG A 96 -29.54 -21.28 35.26
CA ARG A 96 -30.94 -20.85 35.35
C ARG A 96 -31.93 -22.00 35.08
N ILE A 97 -31.57 -22.96 34.22
CA ILE A 97 -32.36 -24.17 33.95
C ILE A 97 -32.32 -25.11 35.17
N TYR A 98 -31.15 -25.37 35.75
CA TYR A 98 -31.03 -26.23 36.94
C TYR A 98 -31.63 -25.59 38.20
N SER A 99 -31.69 -24.25 38.31
CA SER A 99 -32.31 -23.56 39.44
C SER A 99 -33.84 -23.40 39.34
N ASN A 100 -34.43 -23.64 38.15
CA ASN A 100 -35.88 -23.61 37.91
C ASN A 100 -36.47 -25.01 37.66
N TRP A 101 -35.67 -26.06 37.84
CA TRP A 101 -36.19 -27.43 37.83
C TRP A 101 -36.93 -27.67 39.17
N PRO A 102 -38.18 -28.15 39.14
CA PRO A 102 -39.03 -28.28 40.32
C PRO A 102 -38.50 -29.30 41.34
#